data_AF-A0A922E008-F1
#
_entry.id   AF-A0A922E008-F1
#
_cell.length_a   1.000
_cell.length_b   1.000
_cell.length_c   1.000
_cell.angle_alpha   90.00
_cell.angle_beta   90.00
_cell.angle_gamma   90.00
#
_symmetry.space_group_name_H-M   'P 1'
#
loop_
_entity.id
_entity.type
_entity.pdbx_description
1 polymer ?
#
loop_
_entity_poly.entity_id
_entity_poly.type
_entity_poly.pdbx_seq_one_letter_code
_entity_poly.pdbx_strand_id
1 'polypeptide(L)'
;MYSFAGCSELGEVDVVSRSLGNVFRSDDIGKEIMQIALPTALALTADPIASLIDTAFIGRIGPVELAAVGVSIAVFNQVSKIAIIPLVSITTSFVAEEDANERLSMEADDSEVLKKGYAVDLEMEMKELIPQVESSCKSPTLTKSYRKTDDRRHIPSASSALVVGSLLGLIQALFLIFSAKPILNYMGVDSNSPMLKPAQQYLTLRSLGAPAVLLSLAMQGVFRGFKDTKTPLYVTMVGDAANIILDPIFMFTLRMGVSGAALAHVISQYLISLILLWRLMKEVDLLAPSINELQFGRFLSNGFMLLVRVIAVTFCVTLAASLAARQGSTAMAAFQVCLQIWLATSLLADGLAVAGQAILAGAFAKKDYNKAATTASRVLQLGLVLGLSLAIILVGVLQFASRIFTQDVNVLQLIGLSIPFVAVTQPINALAFVFDGINYGASDFAYSAYSMVLVAVVSITCLFIQSSSHGFIGIWIALSIYMSLRALAGFWRIGTATGPWRFLREL
;
A
#
# COMPACT_ATOMS: atom_id res chain seq x y z
N MET A 1 28.98 -27.20 -48.37
CA MET A 1 27.77 -26.97 -49.19
C MET A 1 26.57 -27.46 -48.40
N TYR A 2 26.04 -26.63 -47.50
CA TYR A 2 24.62 -26.57 -47.10
C TYR A 2 24.45 -25.22 -46.39
N SER A 3 23.49 -24.46 -46.89
CA SER A 3 23.41 -23.00 -46.81
C SER A 3 22.83 -22.52 -45.47
N PHE A 4 23.53 -21.57 -44.86
CA PHE A 4 22.95 -20.54 -43.99
C PHE A 4 21.96 -19.71 -44.81
N ALA A 5 20.72 -19.53 -44.35
CA ALA A 5 19.81 -18.49 -44.83
C ALA A 5 18.70 -18.20 -43.79
N GLY A 6 18.85 -17.05 -43.13
CA GLY A 6 17.82 -16.14 -42.62
C GLY A 6 16.55 -16.69 -41.98
N CYS A 7 16.48 -16.59 -40.65
CA CYS A 7 15.20 -16.41 -39.94
C CYS A 7 15.38 -15.22 -38.97
N SER A 8 14.92 -14.07 -39.46
CA SER A 8 14.52 -12.83 -38.76
C SER A 8 14.69 -12.78 -37.23
N GLU A 9 15.77 -12.12 -36.81
CA GLU A 9 15.75 -11.20 -35.67
C GLU A 9 14.80 -10.02 -35.99
N LEU A 10 14.23 -9.40 -34.95
CA LEU A 10 13.36 -8.19 -34.94
C LEU A 10 11.84 -8.44 -34.83
N GLY A 11 11.42 -8.98 -33.69
CA GLY A 11 10.05 -8.86 -33.16
C GLY A 11 9.97 -8.61 -31.64
N GLU A 12 11.08 -8.74 -30.91
CA GLU A 12 11.09 -8.82 -29.43
C GLU A 12 11.24 -7.46 -28.69
N VAL A 13 11.25 -6.32 -29.39
CA VAL A 13 11.50 -5.00 -28.76
C VAL A 13 10.38 -3.97 -29.04
N ASP A 14 9.38 -4.31 -29.85
CA ASP A 14 8.52 -3.29 -30.50
C ASP A 14 7.35 -2.75 -29.66
N VAL A 15 7.04 -3.38 -28.53
CA VAL A 15 5.98 -2.89 -27.60
C VAL A 15 6.50 -1.79 -26.68
N VAL A 16 7.80 -1.78 -26.39
CA VAL A 16 8.46 -0.78 -25.53
C VAL A 16 9.10 0.34 -26.36
N SER A 17 9.53 0.04 -27.59
CA SER A 17 10.21 0.99 -28.50
C SER A 17 9.29 1.97 -29.22
N ARG A 18 7.96 1.84 -29.14
CA ARG A 18 6.99 2.77 -29.77
C ARG A 18 7.18 4.20 -29.24
N SER A 19 8.08 4.90 -29.91
CA SER A 19 8.40 6.34 -29.89
C SER A 19 8.20 7.04 -28.55
N LEU A 20 9.32 7.39 -27.89
CA LEU A 20 9.39 8.40 -26.82
C LEU A 20 8.63 9.71 -27.16
N GLY A 21 8.39 10.01 -28.46
CA GLY A 21 7.58 11.12 -28.90
C GLY A 21 6.09 11.04 -28.51
N ASN A 22 5.58 9.88 -28.06
CA ASN A 22 4.19 9.72 -27.62
C ASN A 22 4.00 9.75 -26.10
N VAL A 23 5.05 9.78 -25.26
CA VAL A 23 4.90 9.65 -23.78
C VAL A 23 3.91 10.68 -23.21
N PHE A 24 4.00 11.93 -23.66
CA PHE A 24 3.15 13.05 -23.23
C PHE A 24 1.93 13.31 -24.12
N ARG A 25 1.61 12.39 -25.03
CA ARG A 25 0.44 12.57 -25.91
C ARG A 25 -0.82 12.61 -25.05
N SER A 26 -1.54 13.73 -25.09
CA SER A 26 -2.81 13.93 -24.38
C SER A 26 -3.97 13.23 -25.11
N ASP A 27 -3.76 11.95 -25.44
CA ASP A 27 -4.80 11.05 -25.92
C ASP A 27 -5.70 10.62 -24.74
N ASP A 28 -6.84 10.00 -25.05
CA ASP A 28 -7.83 9.63 -24.03
C ASP A 28 -7.23 8.71 -22.96
N ILE A 29 -6.31 7.81 -23.36
CA ILE A 29 -5.59 6.91 -22.45
C ILE A 29 -4.66 7.71 -21.52
N GLY A 30 -3.87 8.66 -22.05
CA GLY A 30 -2.99 9.50 -21.23
C GLY A 30 -3.76 10.35 -20.21
N LYS A 31 -4.93 10.88 -20.59
CA LYS A 31 -5.82 11.61 -19.67
C LYS A 31 -6.42 10.69 -18.60
N GLU A 32 -6.89 9.50 -18.99
CA GLU A 32 -7.42 8.48 -18.09
C GLU A 32 -6.36 8.05 -17.06
N ILE A 33 -5.12 7.80 -17.50
CA ILE A 33 -3.99 7.49 -16.60
C ILE A 33 -3.76 8.64 -15.61
N MET A 34 -3.66 9.88 -16.08
CA MET A 34 -3.32 11.02 -15.22
C MET A 34 -4.43 11.33 -14.19
N GLN A 35 -5.69 11.17 -14.58
CA GLN A 35 -6.85 11.36 -13.68
C GLN A 35 -6.86 10.37 -12.51
N ILE A 36 -6.28 9.18 -12.67
CA ILE A 36 -6.15 8.20 -11.61
C ILE A 36 -4.80 8.36 -10.87
N ALA A 37 -3.70 8.44 -11.62
CA ALA A 37 -2.35 8.39 -11.06
C ALA A 37 -2.01 9.58 -10.17
N LEU A 38 -2.38 10.81 -10.57
CA LEU A 38 -2.02 12.01 -9.82
C LEU A 38 -2.67 12.08 -8.42
N PRO A 39 -4.00 11.94 -8.26
CA PRO A 39 -4.61 11.97 -6.93
C PRO A 39 -4.16 10.78 -6.08
N THR A 40 -3.96 9.60 -6.68
CA THR A 40 -3.44 8.43 -5.96
C THR A 40 -2.01 8.64 -5.49
N ALA A 41 -1.12 9.20 -6.32
CA ALA A 41 0.25 9.49 -5.92
C ALA A 41 0.28 10.48 -4.75
N LEU A 42 -0.49 11.58 -4.82
CA LEU A 42 -0.59 12.54 -3.73
C LEU A 42 -1.07 11.89 -2.43
N ALA A 43 -2.12 11.06 -2.52
CA ALA A 43 -2.65 10.33 -1.37
C ALA A 43 -1.62 9.38 -0.74
N LEU A 44 -0.91 8.61 -1.55
CA LEU A 44 0.08 7.63 -1.09
C LEU A 44 1.38 8.25 -0.57
N THR A 45 1.63 9.53 -0.89
CA THR A 45 2.82 10.25 -0.43
C THR A 45 2.67 10.96 0.91
N ALA A 46 1.44 11.11 1.41
CA ALA A 46 1.19 11.78 2.70
C ALA A 46 1.96 11.10 3.85
N ASP A 47 1.72 9.80 4.08
CA ASP A 47 2.36 9.07 5.18
C ASP A 47 3.90 9.02 5.04
N PRO A 48 4.49 8.74 3.86
CA PRO A 48 5.94 8.79 3.69
C PRO A 48 6.56 10.17 3.97
N ILE A 49 5.89 11.26 3.58
CA ILE A 49 6.35 12.63 3.88
C ILE A 49 6.30 12.88 5.38
N ALA A 50 5.21 12.51 6.06
CA ALA A 50 5.11 12.63 7.51
C ALA A 50 6.22 11.83 8.22
N SER A 51 6.48 10.61 7.75
CA SER A 51 7.54 9.76 8.29
C SER A 51 8.96 10.29 8.03
N LEU A 52 9.19 11.05 6.95
CA LEU A 52 10.45 11.77 6.73
C LEU A 52 10.64 12.90 7.74
N ILE A 53 9.57 13.61 8.09
CA ILE A 53 9.61 14.68 9.10
C ILE A 53 9.92 14.08 10.49
N ASP A 54 9.26 12.99 10.88
CA ASP A 54 9.54 12.26 12.12
C ASP A 54 11.01 11.79 12.17
N THR A 55 11.49 11.18 11.08
CA THR A 55 12.90 10.76 10.96
C THR A 55 13.87 11.94 11.12
N ALA A 56 13.51 13.12 10.59
CA ALA A 56 14.31 14.32 10.75
C ALA A 56 14.33 14.81 12.21
N PHE A 57 13.21 14.78 12.93
CA PHE A 57 13.20 15.12 14.35
C PHE A 57 14.02 14.13 15.19
N ILE A 58 13.86 12.83 14.98
CA ILE A 58 14.65 11.81 15.69
C ILE A 58 16.14 12.00 15.44
N GLY A 59 16.54 12.29 14.19
CA GLY A 59 17.94 12.51 13.85
C GLY A 59 18.57 13.76 14.47
N ARG A 60 17.77 14.70 14.99
CA ARG A 60 18.24 15.82 15.84
C ARG A 60 18.58 15.41 17.27
N ILE A 61 18.05 14.28 17.76
CA ILE A 61 18.39 13.75 19.09
C ILE A 61 19.82 13.22 19.06
N GLY A 62 20.13 12.37 18.07
CA GLY A 62 21.46 11.82 17.91
C GLY A 62 21.51 10.65 16.92
N PRO A 63 22.73 10.27 16.48
CA PRO A 63 22.94 9.17 15.54
C PRO A 63 22.60 7.81 16.14
N VAL A 64 22.80 7.61 17.45
CA VAL A 64 22.47 6.34 18.14
C VAL A 64 20.95 6.15 18.18
N GLU A 65 20.22 7.20 18.50
CA GLU A 65 18.77 7.23 18.57
C GLU A 65 18.14 7.00 17.20
N LEU A 66 18.64 7.68 16.17
CA LEU A 66 18.20 7.49 14.79
C LEU A 66 18.43 6.05 14.30
N ALA A 67 19.60 5.48 14.59
CA ALA A 67 19.90 4.10 14.27
C ALA A 67 18.99 3.11 15.01
N ALA A 68 18.80 3.33 16.32
CA ALA A 68 17.97 2.51 17.17
C ALA A 68 16.51 2.50 16.70
N VAL A 69 15.95 3.66 16.37
CA VAL A 69 14.60 3.78 15.81
C VAL A 69 14.51 3.09 14.45
N GLY A 70 15.52 3.24 13.58
CA GLY A 70 15.54 2.57 12.28
C GLY A 70 15.44 1.04 12.37
N VAL A 71 16.21 0.41 13.28
CA VAL A 71 16.12 -1.04 13.50
C VAL A 71 14.74 -1.44 14.02
N SER A 72 14.22 -0.69 14.99
CA SER A 72 12.91 -0.95 15.57
C SER A 72 11.77 -0.80 14.56
N ILE A 73 11.84 0.20 13.67
CA ILE A 73 10.89 0.39 12.57
C ILE A 73 10.95 -0.79 11.59
N ALA A 74 12.15 -1.26 11.23
CA ALA A 74 12.31 -2.41 10.34
C ALA A 74 11.63 -3.66 10.92
N VAL A 75 11.86 -3.94 12.22
CA VAL A 75 11.22 -5.05 12.94
C VAL A 75 9.70 -4.88 12.98
N PHE A 76 9.23 -3.72 13.44
CA PHE A 76 7.80 -3.44 13.57
C PHE A 76 7.08 -3.60 12.23
N ASN A 77 7.65 -3.04 11.15
CA ASN A 77 7.08 -3.14 9.81
C ASN A 77 7.08 -4.56 9.29
N GLN A 78 8.14 -5.34 9.51
CA GLN A 78 8.21 -6.72 9.06
C GLN A 78 7.13 -7.59 9.71
N VAL A 79 6.92 -7.45 11.02
CA VAL A 79 5.87 -8.18 11.75
C VAL A 79 4.48 -7.68 11.32
N SER A 80 4.29 -6.36 11.19
CA SER A 80 3.00 -5.78 10.78
C SER A 80 2.57 -6.26 9.41
N LYS A 81 3.48 -6.31 8.42
CA LYS A 81 3.12 -6.68 7.04
C LYS A 81 2.56 -8.10 6.91
N ILE A 82 2.91 -9.00 7.82
CA ILE A 82 2.36 -10.36 7.87
C ILE A 82 0.85 -10.32 8.20
N ALA A 83 0.44 -9.41 9.09
CA ALA A 83 -0.96 -9.25 9.50
C ALA A 83 -1.77 -8.34 8.58
N ILE A 84 -1.16 -7.26 8.06
CA ILE A 84 -1.83 -6.22 7.27
C ILE A 84 -2.42 -6.77 5.97
N ILE A 85 -1.65 -7.56 5.22
CA ILE A 85 -2.03 -7.95 3.85
C ILE A 85 -3.28 -8.84 3.84
N PRO A 86 -3.36 -9.93 4.62
CA PRO A 86 -4.58 -10.72 4.71
C PRO A 86 -5.74 -9.85 5.22
N LEU A 87 -5.52 -9.04 6.26
CA LEU A 87 -6.58 -8.24 6.87
C LEU A 87 -7.23 -7.29 5.85
N VAL A 88 -6.46 -6.40 5.22
CA VAL A 88 -7.01 -5.36 4.33
C VAL A 88 -7.58 -5.96 3.05
N SER A 89 -6.85 -6.87 2.42
CA SER A 89 -7.28 -7.46 1.14
C SER A 89 -8.59 -8.22 1.28
N ILE A 90 -8.76 -8.91 2.40
CA ILE A 90 -9.89 -9.81 2.61
C ILE A 90 -11.11 -9.02 3.07
N THR A 91 -10.93 -8.10 4.02
CA THR A 91 -12.01 -7.18 4.43
C THR A 91 -12.56 -6.40 3.24
N THR A 92 -11.70 -5.85 2.38
CA THR A 92 -12.17 -5.07 1.22
C THR A 92 -13.04 -5.90 0.27
N SER A 93 -12.65 -7.16 0.02
CA SER A 93 -13.34 -8.04 -0.92
C SER A 93 -14.70 -8.49 -0.38
N PHE A 94 -14.76 -8.96 0.87
CA PHE A 94 -16.01 -9.43 1.47
C PHE A 94 -17.02 -8.29 1.66
N VAL A 95 -16.54 -7.14 2.13
CA VAL A 95 -17.41 -5.97 2.31
C VAL A 95 -17.97 -5.48 0.97
N ALA A 96 -17.17 -5.50 -0.10
CA ALA A 96 -17.65 -5.15 -1.43
C ALA A 96 -18.70 -6.14 -1.98
N GLU A 97 -18.55 -7.43 -1.69
CA GLU A 97 -19.52 -8.47 -2.07
C GLU A 97 -20.84 -8.32 -1.30
N GLU A 98 -20.78 -8.13 0.02
CA GLU A 98 -21.96 -7.93 0.88
C GLU A 98 -22.70 -6.62 0.54
N ASP A 99 -21.98 -5.50 0.37
CA ASP A 99 -22.59 -4.22 -0.04
C ASP A 99 -23.25 -4.29 -1.42
N ALA A 100 -22.68 -5.06 -2.36
CA ALA A 100 -23.29 -5.27 -3.66
C ALA A 100 -24.57 -6.11 -3.57
N ASN A 101 -24.55 -7.18 -2.78
CA ASN A 101 -25.72 -8.06 -2.57
C ASN A 101 -26.85 -7.33 -1.83
N GLU A 102 -26.54 -6.52 -0.82
CA GLU A 102 -27.51 -5.72 -0.07
C GLU A 102 -28.22 -4.73 -1.00
N ARG A 103 -27.48 -4.01 -1.85
CA ARG A 103 -28.08 -3.10 -2.85
C ARG A 103 -29.00 -3.83 -3.83
N LEU A 104 -28.59 -5.00 -4.32
CA LEU A 104 -29.43 -5.82 -5.21
C LEU A 104 -30.73 -6.26 -4.52
N SER A 105 -30.66 -6.59 -3.22
CA SER A 105 -31.86 -6.96 -2.45
C SER A 105 -32.81 -5.78 -2.23
N MET A 106 -32.29 -4.58 -1.98
CA MET A 106 -33.08 -3.35 -1.86
C MET A 106 -33.74 -2.97 -3.20
N GLU A 107 -33.02 -3.06 -4.32
CA GLU A 107 -33.58 -2.82 -5.66
C GLU A 107 -34.68 -3.83 -6.03
N ALA A 108 -34.53 -5.09 -5.61
CA ALA A 108 -35.55 -6.12 -5.81
C ALA A 108 -36.80 -5.86 -4.97
N ASP A 109 -36.65 -5.44 -3.71
CA ASP A 109 -37.77 -5.12 -2.82
C ASP A 109 -38.51 -3.86 -3.30
N ASP A 110 -37.79 -2.80 -3.70
CA ASP A 110 -38.38 -1.60 -4.30
C ASP A 110 -39.15 -1.94 -5.59
N SER A 111 -38.63 -2.84 -6.44
CA SER A 111 -39.31 -3.31 -7.65
C SER A 111 -40.57 -4.13 -7.34
N GLU A 112 -40.54 -4.97 -6.30
CA GLU A 112 -41.72 -5.69 -5.81
C GLU A 112 -42.78 -4.75 -5.22
N VAL A 113 -42.36 -3.77 -4.42
CA VAL A 113 -43.26 -2.76 -3.83
C VAL A 113 -43.89 -1.92 -4.93
N LEU A 114 -43.13 -1.51 -5.95
CA LEU A 114 -43.65 -0.79 -7.10
C LEU A 114 -44.68 -1.65 -7.86
N LYS A 115 -44.37 -2.93 -8.12
CA LYS A 115 -45.30 -3.86 -8.78
C LYS A 115 -46.59 -4.10 -7.98
N LYS A 116 -46.49 -4.25 -6.65
CA LYS A 116 -47.65 -4.36 -5.77
C LYS A 116 -48.47 -3.07 -5.75
N GLY A 117 -47.82 -1.90 -5.74
CA GLY A 117 -48.48 -0.60 -5.85
C GLY A 117 -49.25 -0.46 -7.16
N TYR A 118 -48.63 -0.75 -8.30
CA TYR A 118 -49.29 -0.75 -9.61
C TYR A 118 -50.43 -1.77 -9.70
N ALA A 119 -50.30 -2.95 -9.09
CA ALA A 119 -51.37 -3.96 -9.08
C ALA A 119 -52.58 -3.50 -8.26
N VAL A 120 -52.35 -2.82 -7.13
CA VAL A 120 -53.40 -2.23 -6.29
C VAL A 120 -54.08 -1.05 -7.00
N ASP A 121 -53.32 -0.19 -7.69
CA ASP A 121 -53.88 0.91 -8.50
C ASP A 121 -54.75 0.37 -9.65
N LEU A 122 -54.32 -0.70 -10.34
CA LEU A 122 -55.12 -1.36 -11.37
C LEU A 122 -56.42 -1.96 -10.81
N GLU A 123 -56.37 -2.59 -9.63
CA GLU A 123 -57.56 -3.12 -8.95
C GLU A 123 -58.53 -2.00 -8.51
N MET A 124 -58.01 -0.83 -8.15
CA MET A 124 -58.81 0.35 -7.83
C MET A 124 -59.45 0.97 -9.07
N GLU A 125 -58.72 1.14 -10.19
CA GLU A 125 -59.28 1.62 -11.45
C GLU A 125 -60.35 0.66 -12.02
N MET A 126 -60.20 -0.65 -11.83
CA MET A 126 -61.20 -1.63 -12.26
C MET A 126 -62.48 -1.63 -11.40
N LYS A 127 -62.41 -1.09 -10.17
CA LYS A 127 -63.57 -0.94 -9.26
C LYS A 127 -64.30 0.39 -9.40
N GLU A 128 -63.71 1.40 -10.04
CA GLU A 128 -64.34 2.72 -10.27
C GLU A 128 -65.39 2.75 -11.40
N LEU A 129 -65.67 1.62 -12.06
CA LEU A 129 -66.69 1.49 -13.10
C LEU A 129 -68.13 1.22 -12.60
N ILE A 130 -68.42 1.44 -11.32
CA ILE A 130 -69.77 1.32 -10.74
C ILE A 130 -70.17 2.67 -10.11
N PRO A 131 -71.25 3.34 -10.56
CA PRO A 131 -71.64 4.63 -10.01
C PRO A 131 -72.43 4.43 -8.72
N GLN A 132 -72.09 5.12 -7.62
CA GLN A 132 -73.03 5.75 -6.67
C GLN A 132 -72.34 6.73 -5.67
N VAL A 133 -72.76 8.00 -5.76
CA VAL A 133 -73.16 8.99 -4.73
C VAL A 133 -72.29 9.27 -3.48
N GLU A 134 -71.79 10.52 -3.45
CA GLU A 134 -71.40 11.42 -2.35
C GLU A 134 -71.05 10.87 -0.95
N SER A 135 -69.80 11.14 -0.52
CA SER A 135 -69.51 11.82 0.77
C SER A 135 -67.99 12.08 0.94
N SER A 136 -67.65 13.36 1.08
CA SER A 136 -66.47 13.92 1.75
C SER A 136 -65.07 13.63 1.18
N CYS A 137 -64.54 14.64 0.51
CA CYS A 137 -63.14 14.77 0.10
C CYS A 137 -62.15 14.51 1.24
N LYS A 138 -61.32 13.48 1.10
CA LYS A 138 -59.91 13.51 1.55
C LYS A 138 -59.06 12.88 0.47
N SER A 139 -58.42 13.73 -0.33
CA SER A 139 -57.36 13.33 -1.26
C SER A 139 -56.32 12.49 -0.52
N PRO A 140 -55.99 11.26 -0.94
CA PRO A 140 -54.76 10.64 -0.48
C PRO A 140 -53.66 11.47 -1.11
N THR A 141 -53.05 12.33 -0.29
CA THR A 141 -51.83 13.02 -0.66
C THR A 141 -50.85 11.90 -0.99
N LEU A 142 -50.56 11.71 -2.28
CA LEU A 142 -49.46 10.86 -2.73
C LEU A 142 -48.17 11.59 -2.33
N THR A 143 -47.90 11.63 -1.03
CA THR A 143 -46.58 11.92 -0.51
C THR A 143 -45.69 10.84 -1.09
N LYS A 144 -45.01 11.18 -2.19
CA LYS A 144 -43.67 10.68 -2.48
C LYS A 144 -42.82 11.03 -1.28
N SER A 145 -42.95 10.24 -0.22
CA SER A 145 -41.93 10.12 0.79
C SER A 145 -40.76 9.49 0.06
N TYR A 146 -39.89 10.33 -0.51
CA TYR A 146 -38.49 9.99 -0.56
C TYR A 146 -38.10 9.72 0.89
N ARG A 147 -38.29 8.46 1.34
CA ARG A 147 -37.62 7.94 2.51
C ARG A 147 -36.15 8.06 2.18
N LYS A 148 -35.55 9.17 2.59
CA LYS A 148 -34.14 9.22 2.92
C LYS A 148 -34.04 8.48 4.25
N THR A 149 -34.25 7.17 4.23
CA THR A 149 -33.95 6.36 5.39
C THR A 149 -32.44 6.38 5.53
N ASP A 150 -32.00 6.84 6.70
CA ASP A 150 -30.67 6.63 7.26
C ASP A 150 -30.50 5.11 7.51
N ASP A 151 -30.70 4.29 6.47
CA ASP A 151 -30.55 2.84 6.57
C ASP A 151 -29.05 2.57 6.61
N ARG A 152 -28.57 2.38 7.84
CA ARG A 152 -27.22 1.89 8.10
C ARG A 152 -27.06 0.55 7.41
N ARG A 153 -25.91 0.35 6.78
CA ARG A 153 -25.62 -0.87 6.03
C ARG A 153 -25.48 -2.04 6.98
N HIS A 154 -26.03 -3.19 6.60
CA HIS A 154 -25.95 -4.41 7.38
C HIS A 154 -24.85 -5.32 6.84
N ILE A 155 -23.65 -5.19 7.42
CA ILE A 155 -22.44 -5.84 6.87
C ILE A 155 -21.72 -6.61 7.97
N PRO A 156 -22.09 -7.89 8.20
CA PRO A 156 -21.49 -8.74 9.23
C PRO A 156 -19.97 -8.90 9.09
N SER A 157 -19.45 -8.91 7.86
CA SER A 157 -18.01 -8.99 7.61
C SER A 157 -17.24 -7.80 8.18
N ALA A 158 -17.86 -6.62 8.29
CA ALA A 158 -17.24 -5.46 8.90
C ALA A 158 -16.95 -5.71 10.38
N SER A 159 -17.95 -6.15 11.16
CA SER A 159 -17.77 -6.48 12.59
C SER A 159 -16.69 -7.54 12.80
N SER A 160 -16.70 -8.61 12.00
CA SER A 160 -15.69 -9.67 12.06
C SER A 160 -14.28 -9.15 11.76
N ALA A 161 -14.13 -8.29 10.76
CA ALA A 161 -12.85 -7.68 10.42
C ALA A 161 -12.29 -6.80 11.55
N LEU A 162 -13.13 -6.04 12.25
CA LEU A 162 -12.71 -5.21 13.40
C LEU A 162 -12.20 -6.07 14.55
N VAL A 163 -12.89 -7.18 14.84
CA VAL A 163 -12.48 -8.13 15.90
C VAL A 163 -11.16 -8.81 15.54
N VAL A 164 -11.03 -9.32 14.32
CA VAL A 164 -9.80 -9.95 13.83
C VAL A 164 -8.65 -8.95 13.83
N GLY A 165 -8.86 -7.73 13.32
CA GLY A 165 -7.85 -6.67 13.31
C GLY A 165 -7.37 -6.29 14.71
N SER A 166 -8.30 -6.15 15.66
CA SER A 166 -7.97 -5.85 17.07
C SER A 166 -7.20 -6.99 17.73
N LEU A 167 -7.63 -8.24 17.52
CA LEU A 167 -6.98 -9.41 18.09
C LEU A 167 -5.58 -9.61 17.52
N LEU A 168 -5.41 -9.55 16.20
CA LEU A 168 -4.10 -9.63 15.55
C LEU A 168 -3.19 -8.51 16.04
N GLY A 169 -3.73 -7.31 16.24
CA GLY A 169 -2.96 -6.16 16.70
C GLY A 169 -2.50 -6.31 18.14
N LEU A 170 -3.36 -6.88 18.99
CA LEU A 170 -3.00 -7.24 20.37
C LEU A 170 -1.94 -8.34 20.41
N ILE A 171 -2.10 -9.40 19.61
CA ILE A 171 -1.11 -10.48 19.48
C ILE A 171 0.23 -9.92 19.03
N GLN A 172 0.24 -9.06 18.00
CA GLN A 172 1.43 -8.39 17.52
C GLN A 172 2.08 -7.53 18.61
N ALA A 173 1.30 -6.74 19.34
CA ALA A 173 1.79 -5.88 20.42
C ALA A 173 2.47 -6.70 21.51
N LEU A 174 1.79 -7.75 22.01
CA LEU A 174 2.32 -8.62 23.04
C LEU A 174 3.58 -9.34 22.55
N PHE A 175 3.54 -9.90 21.34
CA PHE A 175 4.70 -10.55 20.73
C PHE A 175 5.91 -9.62 20.71
N LEU A 176 5.77 -8.42 20.13
CA LEU A 176 6.88 -7.47 20.01
C LEU A 176 7.36 -6.93 21.36
N ILE A 177 6.46 -6.72 22.34
CA ILE A 177 6.85 -6.24 23.68
C ILE A 177 7.70 -7.30 24.41
N PHE A 178 7.26 -8.56 24.42
CA PHE A 178 7.96 -9.63 25.13
C PHE A 178 9.20 -10.13 24.39
N SER A 179 9.22 -10.04 23.05
CA SER A 179 10.35 -10.49 22.22
C SER A 179 11.25 -9.35 21.73
N ALA A 180 11.06 -8.10 22.19
CA ALA A 180 11.82 -6.94 21.73
C ALA A 180 13.33 -7.17 21.77
N LYS A 181 13.88 -7.54 22.95
CA LYS A 181 15.32 -7.76 23.13
C LYS A 181 15.88 -8.90 22.25
N PRO A 182 15.31 -10.13 22.23
CA PRO A 182 15.85 -11.19 21.39
C PRO A 182 15.76 -10.87 19.90
N ILE A 183 14.68 -10.21 19.44
CA ILE A 183 14.56 -9.81 18.03
C ILE A 183 15.60 -8.73 17.67
N LEU A 184 15.79 -7.72 18.52
CA LEU A 184 16.81 -6.69 18.29
C LEU A 184 18.23 -7.28 18.26
N ASN A 185 18.52 -8.25 19.13
CA ASN A 185 19.79 -8.99 19.09
C ASN A 185 19.94 -9.75 17.76
N TYR A 186 18.88 -10.39 17.26
CA TYR A 186 18.91 -11.08 15.96
C TYR A 186 19.14 -10.13 14.78
N MET A 187 18.58 -8.92 14.86
CA MET A 187 18.83 -7.81 13.94
C MET A 187 20.28 -7.29 13.99
N GLY A 188 21.10 -7.78 14.92
CA GLY A 188 22.50 -7.38 15.07
C GLY A 188 22.74 -6.22 16.02
N VAL A 189 21.79 -5.93 16.91
CA VAL A 189 21.98 -4.96 17.99
C VAL A 189 22.46 -5.70 19.24
N ASP A 190 23.77 -5.80 19.41
CA ASP A 190 24.38 -6.54 20.52
C ASP A 190 24.04 -5.95 21.91
N SER A 191 24.21 -6.76 22.96
CA SER A 191 23.95 -6.35 24.35
C SER A 191 24.80 -5.16 24.82
N ASN A 192 25.98 -4.98 24.23
CA ASN A 192 26.89 -3.86 24.53
C ASN A 192 26.69 -2.67 23.59
N SER A 193 25.79 -2.79 22.60
CA SER A 193 25.55 -1.73 21.63
C SER A 193 24.84 -0.54 22.32
N PRO A 194 25.28 0.71 22.07
CA PRO A 194 24.57 1.88 22.57
C PRO A 194 23.15 2.00 22.01
N MET A 195 22.85 1.30 20.90
CA MET A 195 21.51 1.29 20.29
C MET A 195 20.49 0.44 21.06
N LEU A 196 20.91 -0.56 21.84
CA LEU A 196 19.98 -1.57 22.36
C LEU A 196 18.89 -0.96 23.25
N LYS A 197 19.30 -0.12 24.21
CA LYS A 197 18.37 0.50 25.15
C LYS A 197 17.35 1.41 24.46
N PRO A 198 17.74 2.40 23.63
CA PRO A 198 16.77 3.22 22.90
C PRO A 198 15.93 2.40 21.90
N ALA A 199 16.50 1.39 21.25
CA ALA A 199 15.77 0.56 20.29
C ALA A 199 14.67 -0.25 20.99
N GLN A 200 15.00 -0.86 22.13
CA GLN A 200 14.05 -1.61 22.94
C GLN A 200 12.94 -0.69 23.48
N GLN A 201 13.28 0.48 24.02
CA GLN A 201 12.30 1.44 24.52
C GLN A 201 11.34 1.91 23.40
N TYR A 202 11.89 2.24 22.24
CA TYR A 202 11.08 2.65 21.09
C TYR A 202 10.19 1.50 20.62
N LEU A 203 10.74 0.30 20.43
CA LEU A 203 10.00 -0.85 19.90
C LEU A 203 8.85 -1.26 20.84
N THR A 204 9.08 -1.31 22.16
CA THR A 204 8.04 -1.69 23.12
C THR A 204 6.92 -0.67 23.16
N LEU A 205 7.24 0.63 23.23
CA LEU A 205 6.24 1.69 23.23
C LEU A 205 5.49 1.76 21.90
N ARG A 206 6.19 1.72 20.77
CA ARG A 206 5.60 1.73 19.43
C ARG A 206 4.65 0.56 19.19
N SER A 207 4.91 -0.58 19.83
CA SER A 207 4.08 -1.78 19.75
C SER A 207 2.71 -1.61 20.42
N LEU A 208 2.56 -0.71 21.39
CA LEU A 208 1.26 -0.38 21.99
C LEU A 208 0.28 0.25 20.98
N GLY A 209 0.80 0.77 19.86
CA GLY A 209 0.01 1.29 18.74
C GLY A 209 -0.41 0.21 17.73
N ALA A 210 0.14 -1.00 17.78
CA ALA A 210 -0.21 -2.07 16.84
C ALA A 210 -1.72 -2.42 16.81
N PRO A 211 -2.44 -2.47 17.95
CA PRO A 211 -3.90 -2.67 17.96
C PRO A 211 -4.64 -1.59 17.17
N ALA A 212 -4.28 -0.32 17.36
CA ALA A 212 -4.89 0.79 16.65
C ALA A 212 -4.55 0.79 15.15
N VAL A 213 -3.31 0.44 14.78
CA VAL A 213 -2.88 0.33 13.39
C VAL A 213 -3.66 -0.77 12.65
N LEU A 214 -3.75 -1.98 13.20
CA LEU A 214 -4.47 -3.05 12.52
C LEU A 214 -5.99 -2.84 12.52
N LEU A 215 -6.56 -2.31 13.60
CA LEU A 215 -7.97 -1.93 13.64
C LEU A 215 -8.30 -0.85 12.61
N SER A 216 -7.49 0.21 12.53
CA SER A 216 -7.68 1.27 11.52
C SER A 216 -7.54 0.72 10.10
N LEU A 217 -6.57 -0.16 9.83
CA LEU A 217 -6.43 -0.78 8.52
C LEU A 217 -7.62 -1.69 8.15
N ALA A 218 -8.19 -2.42 9.12
CA ALA A 218 -9.44 -3.15 8.90
C ALA A 218 -10.58 -2.20 8.50
N MET A 219 -10.78 -1.10 9.25
CA MET A 219 -11.78 -0.07 8.92
C MET A 219 -11.56 0.55 7.55
N GLN A 220 -10.30 0.85 7.19
CA GLN A 220 -9.97 1.34 5.86
C GLN A 220 -10.34 0.33 4.77
N GLY A 221 -10.14 -0.97 5.02
CA GLY A 221 -10.61 -2.03 4.13
C GLY A 221 -12.14 -2.01 3.96
N VAL A 222 -12.89 -1.78 5.05
CA VAL A 222 -14.36 -1.66 5.02
C VAL A 222 -14.78 -0.45 4.16
N PHE A 223 -14.25 0.74 4.44
CA PHE A 223 -14.54 1.96 3.65
C PHE A 223 -14.18 1.80 2.16
N ARG A 224 -13.04 1.16 1.85
CA ARG A 224 -12.67 0.85 0.46
C ARG A 224 -13.64 -0.13 -0.19
N GLY A 225 -14.17 -1.10 0.56
CA GLY A 225 -15.25 -1.98 0.10
C GLY A 225 -16.50 -1.21 -0.31
N PHE A 226 -16.83 -0.14 0.43
CA PHE A 226 -17.92 0.81 0.10
C PHE A 226 -17.60 1.75 -1.07
N LYS A 227 -16.39 1.65 -1.63
CA LYS A 227 -15.84 2.59 -2.62
C LYS A 227 -15.62 4.01 -2.05
N ASP A 228 -15.59 4.17 -0.72
CA ASP A 228 -15.14 5.40 -0.07
C ASP A 228 -13.64 5.34 0.24
N THR A 229 -12.85 5.92 -0.65
CA THR A 229 -11.40 6.05 -0.47
C THR A 229 -11.00 7.40 0.15
N LYS A 230 -11.92 8.36 0.25
CA LYS A 230 -11.64 9.72 0.70
C LYS A 230 -11.65 9.81 2.22
N THR A 231 -12.62 9.16 2.87
CA THR A 231 -12.73 9.17 4.33
C THR A 231 -11.47 8.60 5.00
N PRO A 232 -10.97 7.40 4.65
CA PRO A 232 -9.68 6.90 5.08
C PRO A 232 -8.53 7.89 4.94
N LEU A 233 -8.39 8.48 3.74
CA LEU A 233 -7.29 9.38 3.41
C LEU A 233 -7.26 10.62 4.30
N TYR A 234 -8.39 11.33 4.42
CA TYR A 234 -8.44 12.55 5.23
C TYR A 234 -8.20 12.28 6.70
N VAL A 235 -8.68 11.15 7.22
CA VAL A 235 -8.45 10.80 8.63
C VAL A 235 -6.98 10.46 8.88
N THR A 236 -6.33 9.72 7.97
CA THR A 236 -4.88 9.46 8.06
C THR A 236 -4.09 10.76 8.03
N MET A 237 -4.41 11.70 7.11
CA MET A 237 -3.75 13.00 7.06
C MET A 237 -3.89 13.81 8.36
N VAL A 238 -5.06 13.77 9.01
CA VAL A 238 -5.26 14.40 10.33
C VAL A 238 -4.40 13.74 11.39
N GLY A 239 -4.32 12.40 11.38
CA GLY A 239 -3.44 11.66 12.29
C GLY A 239 -1.97 11.94 12.08
N ASP A 240 -1.50 11.99 10.83
CA ASP A 240 -0.12 12.33 10.50
C ASP A 240 0.23 13.76 10.89
N ALA A 241 -0.69 14.71 10.67
CA ALA A 241 -0.53 16.08 11.14
C ALA A 241 -0.44 16.13 12.68
N ALA A 242 -1.28 15.36 13.39
CA ALA A 242 -1.19 15.24 14.83
C ALA A 242 0.16 14.63 15.26
N ASN A 243 0.67 13.62 14.55
CA ASN A 243 1.97 13.01 14.86
C ASN A 243 3.09 14.04 14.72
N ILE A 244 3.15 14.77 13.60
CA ILE A 244 4.15 15.82 13.33
C ILE A 244 4.13 16.92 14.39
N ILE A 245 2.95 17.26 14.93
CA ILE A 245 2.80 18.27 15.99
C ILE A 245 3.24 17.71 17.35
N LEU A 246 2.84 16.47 17.68
CA LEU A 246 3.12 15.83 18.96
C LEU A 246 4.60 15.45 19.11
N ASP A 247 5.27 15.10 18.01
CA ASP A 247 6.68 14.71 17.96
C ASP A 247 7.61 15.70 18.66
N PRO A 248 7.71 16.99 18.27
CA PRO A 248 8.59 17.94 18.93
C PRO A 248 8.18 18.23 20.38
N ILE A 249 6.88 18.15 20.70
CA ILE A 249 6.37 18.35 22.07
C ILE A 249 6.88 17.24 22.99
N PHE A 250 6.71 15.97 22.61
CA PHE A 250 7.15 14.85 23.43
C PHE A 250 8.68 14.69 23.42
N MET A 251 9.32 14.83 22.27
CA MET A 251 10.77 14.64 22.14
C MET A 251 11.57 15.73 22.85
N PHE A 252 11.29 17.00 22.55
CA PHE A 252 12.13 18.12 22.97
C PHE A 252 11.57 18.86 24.19
N THR A 253 10.28 19.20 24.20
CA THR A 253 9.68 19.97 25.30
C THR A 253 9.56 19.12 26.57
N LEU A 254 9.04 17.89 26.45
CA LEU A 254 8.91 16.94 27.56
C LEU A 254 10.16 16.08 27.77
N ARG A 255 11.18 16.25 26.93
CA ARG A 255 12.50 15.58 27.03
C ARG A 255 12.41 14.05 27.08
N MET A 256 11.43 13.45 26.40
CA MET A 256 11.25 11.99 26.39
C MET A 256 12.14 11.28 25.36
N GLY A 257 12.86 12.03 24.51
CA GLY A 257 13.73 11.47 23.47
C GLY A 257 12.97 10.52 22.54
N VAL A 258 13.58 9.38 22.18
CA VAL A 258 12.95 8.36 21.31
C VAL A 258 11.63 7.81 21.85
N SER A 259 11.47 7.75 23.17
CA SER A 259 10.20 7.32 23.78
C SER A 259 9.06 8.29 23.46
N GLY A 260 9.38 9.58 23.30
CA GLY A 260 8.44 10.62 22.90
C GLY A 260 7.92 10.42 21.48
N ALA A 261 8.81 10.14 20.52
CA ALA A 261 8.43 9.82 19.14
C ALA A 261 7.51 8.59 19.06
N ALA A 262 7.85 7.52 19.79
CA ALA A 262 7.01 6.33 19.86
C ALA A 262 5.61 6.66 20.42
N LEU A 263 5.52 7.45 21.48
CA LEU A 263 4.25 7.82 22.10
C LEU A 263 3.40 8.74 21.20
N ALA A 264 4.02 9.72 20.55
CA ALA A 264 3.37 10.60 19.58
C ALA A 264 2.70 9.78 18.46
N HIS A 265 3.43 8.79 17.94
CA HIS A 265 2.90 7.90 16.92
C HIS A 265 1.76 7.04 17.46
N VAL A 266 1.88 6.46 18.66
CA VAL A 266 0.82 5.65 19.27
C VAL A 266 -0.46 6.47 19.45
N ILE A 267 -0.37 7.68 20.01
CA ILE A 267 -1.52 8.57 20.20
C ILE A 267 -2.20 8.90 18.87
N SER A 268 -1.40 9.20 17.84
CA SER A 268 -1.90 9.52 16.51
C SER A 268 -2.62 8.35 15.84
N GLN A 269 -2.11 7.12 16.02
CA GLN A 269 -2.78 5.91 15.53
C GLN A 269 -4.11 5.63 16.24
N TYR A 270 -4.19 5.86 17.56
CA TYR A 270 -5.47 5.77 18.27
C TYR A 270 -6.44 6.87 17.84
N LEU A 271 -5.96 8.10 17.57
CA LEU A 271 -6.79 9.17 17.02
C LEU A 271 -7.40 8.77 15.66
N ILE A 272 -6.58 8.26 14.72
CA ILE A 272 -7.04 7.75 13.43
C ILE A 272 -8.10 6.67 13.63
N SER A 273 -7.80 5.67 14.47
CA SER A 273 -8.68 4.54 14.74
C SER A 273 -10.03 5.00 15.31
N LEU A 274 -10.03 5.91 16.28
CA LEU A 274 -11.26 6.42 16.91
C LEU A 274 -12.11 7.23 15.92
N ILE A 275 -11.51 8.07 15.09
CA ILE A 275 -12.25 8.87 14.09
C ILE A 275 -12.86 7.95 13.03
N LEU A 276 -12.10 6.95 12.54
CA LEU A 276 -12.61 5.97 11.58
C LEU A 276 -13.73 5.13 12.18
N LEU A 277 -13.59 4.69 13.44
CA LEU A 277 -14.62 3.91 14.11
C LEU A 277 -15.91 4.72 14.30
N TRP A 278 -15.77 5.99 14.68
CA TRP A 278 -16.90 6.89 14.80
C TRP A 278 -17.62 7.12 13.45
N ARG A 279 -16.86 7.29 12.37
CA ARG A 279 -17.42 7.37 11.01
C ARG A 279 -18.13 6.08 10.62
N LEU A 280 -17.51 4.94 10.90
CA LEU A 280 -18.03 3.63 10.52
C LEU A 280 -19.34 3.31 11.25
N MET A 281 -19.42 3.61 12.56
CA MET A 281 -20.65 3.43 13.35
C MET A 281 -21.84 4.30 12.89
N LYS A 282 -21.60 5.33 12.05
CA LYS A 282 -22.67 6.10 11.43
C LYS A 282 -23.17 5.49 10.13
N GLU A 283 -22.34 4.71 9.44
CA GLU A 283 -22.64 4.15 8.12
C GLU A 283 -23.04 2.67 8.17
N VAL A 284 -22.65 1.95 9.22
CA VAL A 284 -22.81 0.50 9.36
C VAL A 284 -23.38 0.16 10.73
N ASP A 285 -24.38 -0.74 10.75
CA ASP A 285 -24.82 -1.35 11.99
C ASP A 285 -23.87 -2.48 12.37
N LEU A 286 -23.04 -2.23 13.39
CA LEU A 286 -22.12 -3.22 13.94
C LEU A 286 -22.89 -4.26 14.75
N LEU A 287 -23.05 -5.44 14.18
CA LEU A 287 -23.69 -6.58 14.84
C LEU A 287 -22.70 -7.40 15.68
N ALA A 288 -23.25 -8.24 16.56
CA ALA A 288 -22.49 -9.27 17.24
C ALA A 288 -21.82 -10.21 16.20
N PRO A 289 -20.50 -10.45 16.31
CA PRO A 289 -19.76 -11.17 15.28
C PRO A 289 -20.20 -12.64 15.18
N SER A 290 -20.64 -13.04 13.99
CA SER A 290 -20.88 -14.45 13.62
C SER A 290 -19.54 -15.11 13.30
N ILE A 291 -19.01 -15.92 14.22
CA ILE A 291 -17.72 -16.63 14.04
C ILE A 291 -17.80 -17.66 12.88
N ASN A 292 -19.02 -18.04 12.47
CA ASN A 292 -19.28 -19.07 11.47
C ASN A 292 -19.42 -18.56 10.02
N GLU A 293 -19.54 -17.24 9.81
CA GLU A 293 -19.60 -16.64 8.46
C GLU A 293 -18.23 -16.28 7.89
N LEU A 294 -17.18 -16.36 8.71
CA LEU A 294 -15.80 -16.22 8.26
C LEU A 294 -15.44 -17.40 7.35
N GLN A 295 -15.48 -17.20 6.03
CA GLN A 295 -14.98 -18.14 5.04
C GLN A 295 -13.44 -18.21 5.06
N PHE A 296 -12.87 -18.65 6.18
CA PHE A 296 -11.44 -18.78 6.47
C PHE A 296 -10.68 -19.61 5.41
N GLY A 297 -11.39 -20.52 4.72
CA GLY A 297 -10.84 -21.31 3.62
C GLY A 297 -10.56 -20.48 2.35
N ARG A 298 -11.49 -19.59 1.97
CA ARG A 298 -11.25 -18.63 0.85
C ARG A 298 -10.28 -17.52 1.28
N PHE A 299 -10.31 -17.13 2.55
CA PHE A 299 -9.38 -16.19 3.20
C PHE A 299 -7.91 -16.61 3.00
N LEU A 300 -7.60 -17.89 3.21
CA LEU A 300 -6.23 -18.40 3.04
C LEU A 300 -5.82 -18.55 1.57
N SER A 301 -6.68 -19.04 0.68
CA SER A 301 -6.24 -19.54 -0.64
C SER A 301 -5.65 -18.46 -1.57
N ASN A 302 -6.34 -17.33 -1.74
CA ASN A 302 -5.85 -16.24 -2.61
C ASN A 302 -4.95 -15.25 -1.87
N GLY A 303 -5.22 -15.00 -0.58
CA GLY A 303 -4.41 -14.11 0.26
C GLY A 303 -3.00 -14.66 0.54
N PHE A 304 -2.83 -15.99 0.58
CA PHE A 304 -1.54 -16.60 0.88
C PHE A 304 -0.48 -16.36 -0.19
N MET A 305 -0.83 -16.40 -1.47
CA MET A 305 0.15 -16.10 -2.54
C MET A 305 0.65 -14.66 -2.47
N LEU A 306 -0.25 -13.72 -2.20
CA LEU A 306 0.10 -12.31 -1.98
C LEU A 306 0.92 -12.12 -0.69
N LEU A 307 0.59 -12.87 0.37
CA LEU A 307 1.35 -12.84 1.61
C LEU A 307 2.79 -13.33 1.41
N VAL A 308 2.98 -14.48 0.73
CA VAL A 308 4.32 -15.02 0.41
C VAL A 308 5.13 -14.01 -0.39
N ARG A 309 4.52 -13.39 -1.40
CA ARG A 309 5.14 -12.31 -2.20
C ARG A 309 5.61 -11.16 -1.32
N VAL A 310 4.72 -10.65 -0.46
CA VAL A 310 5.01 -9.50 0.39
C VAL A 310 6.12 -9.84 1.39
N ILE A 311 6.05 -11.00 2.03
CA ILE A 311 7.11 -11.45 2.95
C ILE A 311 8.46 -11.54 2.23
N ALA A 312 8.51 -12.14 1.03
CA ALA A 312 9.74 -12.26 0.25
C ALA A 312 10.36 -10.89 -0.07
N VAL A 313 9.53 -9.94 -0.52
CA VAL A 313 9.94 -8.57 -0.83
C VAL A 313 10.43 -7.82 0.41
N THR A 314 9.70 -7.91 1.51
CA THR A 314 9.99 -7.07 2.69
C THR A 314 11.13 -7.63 3.50
N PHE A 315 11.32 -8.95 3.48
CA PHE A 315 12.44 -9.61 4.13
C PHE A 315 13.78 -9.12 3.58
N CYS A 316 13.90 -8.88 2.27
CA CYS A 316 15.14 -8.35 1.68
C CYS A 316 15.52 -6.98 2.27
N VAL A 317 14.55 -6.08 2.43
CA VAL A 317 14.77 -4.75 3.01
C VAL A 317 15.06 -4.84 4.51
N THR A 318 14.35 -5.70 5.23
CA THR A 318 14.58 -5.95 6.66
C THR A 318 15.96 -6.56 6.92
N LEU A 319 16.41 -7.49 6.06
CA LEU A 319 17.75 -8.08 6.13
C LEU A 319 18.81 -7.03 5.83
N ALA A 320 18.61 -6.15 4.85
CA ALA A 320 19.51 -5.03 4.58
C ALA A 320 19.64 -4.10 5.81
N ALA A 321 18.53 -3.79 6.49
CA ALA A 321 18.54 -3.04 7.75
C ALA A 321 19.32 -3.78 8.85
N SER A 322 19.14 -5.09 8.99
CA SER A 322 19.91 -5.93 9.93
C SER A 322 21.42 -5.87 9.63
N LEU A 323 21.82 -5.99 8.36
CA LEU A 323 23.22 -5.91 7.96
C LEU A 323 23.81 -4.50 8.17
N ALA A 324 23.01 -3.45 8.03
CA ALA A 324 23.43 -2.08 8.36
C ALA A 324 23.58 -1.89 9.88
N ALA A 325 22.66 -2.42 10.68
CA ALA A 325 22.72 -2.42 12.15
C ALA A 325 23.97 -3.11 12.69
N ARG A 326 24.36 -4.24 12.09
CA ARG A 326 25.59 -4.99 12.44
C ARG A 326 26.88 -4.22 12.19
N GLN A 327 26.86 -3.20 11.33
CA GLN A 327 28.01 -2.32 11.11
C GLN A 327 28.12 -1.18 12.13
N GLY A 328 27.13 -1.04 13.01
CA GLY A 328 27.12 -0.05 14.08
C GLY A 328 26.11 1.07 13.85
N SER A 329 25.98 1.94 14.86
CA SER A 329 24.99 3.02 14.90
C SER A 329 25.14 4.02 13.76
N THR A 330 26.36 4.43 13.45
CA THR A 330 26.61 5.42 12.38
C THR A 330 26.13 4.92 11.02
N ALA A 331 26.43 3.67 10.68
CA ALA A 331 26.00 3.04 9.44
C ALA A 331 24.49 2.88 9.37
N MET A 332 23.86 2.39 10.44
CA MET A 332 22.42 2.19 10.48
C MET A 332 21.64 3.52 10.47
N ALA A 333 22.14 4.58 11.10
CA ALA A 333 21.54 5.91 11.03
C ALA A 333 21.52 6.45 9.60
N ALA A 334 22.66 6.35 8.90
CA ALA A 334 22.76 6.76 7.50
C ALA A 334 21.85 5.91 6.60
N PHE A 335 21.83 4.59 6.84
CA PHE A 335 20.95 3.66 6.14
C PHE A 335 19.48 4.03 6.32
N GLN A 336 19.04 4.33 7.55
CA GLN A 336 17.66 4.66 7.85
C GLN A 336 17.18 5.90 7.10
N VAL A 337 17.97 6.99 7.10
CA VAL A 337 17.62 8.21 6.37
C VAL A 337 17.52 7.94 4.88
N CYS A 338 18.53 7.28 4.32
CA CYS A 338 18.57 6.99 2.89
C CYS A 338 17.45 6.04 2.46
N LEU A 339 17.17 4.99 3.25
CA LEU A 339 16.10 4.03 2.98
C LEU A 339 14.73 4.71 3.05
N GLN A 340 14.51 5.59 4.02
CA GLN A 340 13.25 6.31 4.16
C GLN A 340 12.99 7.21 2.95
N ILE A 341 14.00 7.96 2.49
CA ILE A 341 13.88 8.78 1.29
C ILE A 341 13.67 7.90 0.06
N TRP A 342 14.46 6.84 -0.07
CA TRP A 342 14.37 5.90 -1.19
C TRP A 342 12.99 5.26 -1.32
N LEU A 343 12.37 4.85 -0.20
CA LEU A 343 11.01 4.33 -0.17
C LEU A 343 9.98 5.43 -0.47
N ALA A 344 10.10 6.60 0.15
CA ALA A 344 9.15 7.70 0.00
C ALA A 344 9.05 8.17 -1.46
N THR A 345 10.18 8.33 -2.15
CA THR A 345 10.16 8.71 -3.56
C THR A 345 9.70 7.57 -4.47
N SER A 346 10.00 6.32 -4.13
CA SER A 346 9.56 5.17 -4.93
C SER A 346 8.04 4.99 -4.88
N LEU A 347 7.38 5.34 -3.77
CA LEU A 347 5.92 5.26 -3.63
C LEU A 347 5.15 6.21 -4.56
N LEU A 348 5.79 7.26 -5.10
CA LEU A 348 5.17 8.07 -6.15
C LEU A 348 4.81 7.25 -7.39
N ALA A 349 5.62 6.25 -7.73
CA ALA A 349 5.37 5.36 -8.86
C ALA A 349 4.20 4.40 -8.60
N ASP A 350 3.81 4.19 -7.34
CA ASP A 350 2.65 3.37 -6.99
C ASP A 350 1.33 4.01 -7.47
N GLY A 351 1.26 5.34 -7.56
CA GLY A 351 0.13 6.02 -8.20
C GLY A 351 -0.04 5.63 -9.68
N LEU A 352 1.07 5.53 -10.43
CA LEU A 352 1.07 5.00 -11.81
C LEU A 352 0.73 3.51 -11.85
N ALA A 353 1.21 2.72 -10.90
CA ALA A 353 0.90 1.31 -10.79
C ALA A 353 -0.60 1.07 -10.59
N VAL A 354 -1.25 1.83 -9.70
CA VAL A 354 -2.70 1.78 -9.46
C VAL A 354 -3.50 2.18 -10.71
N ALA A 355 -3.08 3.24 -11.40
CA ALA A 355 -3.71 3.64 -12.66
C ALA A 355 -3.60 2.54 -13.74
N GLY A 356 -2.40 1.97 -13.91
CA GLY A 356 -2.17 0.85 -14.80
C GLY A 356 -3.04 -0.36 -14.44
N GLN A 357 -3.08 -0.73 -13.17
CA GLN A 357 -3.90 -1.83 -12.66
C GLN A 357 -5.38 -1.65 -13.02
N ALA A 358 -5.95 -0.47 -12.75
CA ALA A 358 -7.37 -0.19 -12.98
C ALA A 358 -7.75 -0.26 -14.47
N ILE A 359 -6.95 0.37 -15.33
CA ILE A 359 -7.23 0.44 -16.77
C ILE A 359 -7.01 -0.93 -17.43
N LEU A 360 -5.93 -1.65 -17.07
CA LEU A 360 -5.67 -2.99 -17.59
C LEU A 360 -6.75 -3.97 -17.18
N ALA A 361 -7.19 -3.95 -15.92
CA ALA A 361 -8.26 -4.84 -15.45
C ALA A 361 -9.54 -4.68 -16.30
N GLY A 362 -9.92 -3.43 -16.61
CA GLY A 362 -11.04 -3.14 -17.50
C GLY A 362 -10.80 -3.57 -18.96
N ALA A 363 -9.59 -3.37 -19.49
CA ALA A 363 -9.22 -3.78 -20.84
C ALA A 363 -9.24 -5.31 -21.01
N PHE A 364 -8.66 -6.05 -20.07
CA PHE A 364 -8.69 -7.52 -20.07
C PHE A 364 -10.12 -8.07 -19.91
N ALA A 365 -10.96 -7.47 -19.05
CA ALA A 365 -12.36 -7.85 -18.90
C ALA A 365 -13.16 -7.68 -20.20
N LYS A 366 -12.88 -6.62 -20.97
CA LYS A 366 -13.48 -6.35 -22.28
C LYS A 366 -12.80 -7.06 -23.45
N LYS A 367 -11.72 -7.81 -23.20
CA LYS A 367 -10.84 -8.42 -24.22
C LYS A 367 -10.28 -7.39 -25.23
N ASP A 368 -10.13 -6.14 -24.80
CA ASP A 368 -9.52 -5.07 -25.60
C ASP A 368 -7.99 -5.11 -25.43
N TYR A 369 -7.38 -6.05 -26.14
CA TYR A 369 -5.94 -6.32 -26.07
C TYR A 369 -5.07 -5.17 -26.59
N ASN A 370 -5.59 -4.37 -27.53
CA ASN A 370 -4.88 -3.19 -28.03
C ASN A 370 -4.83 -2.09 -26.98
N LYS A 371 -5.95 -1.83 -26.27
CA LYS A 371 -5.96 -0.92 -25.11
C LYS A 371 -5.04 -1.44 -23.99
N ALA A 372 -5.02 -2.75 -23.73
CA ALA A 372 -4.15 -3.34 -22.73
C ALA A 372 -2.65 -3.12 -23.05
N ALA A 373 -2.21 -3.42 -24.28
CA ALA A 373 -0.83 -3.21 -24.71
C ALA A 373 -0.43 -1.72 -24.69
N THR A 374 -1.30 -0.85 -25.22
CA THR A 374 -1.03 0.59 -25.27
C THR A 374 -0.94 1.19 -23.88
N THR A 375 -1.83 0.77 -22.96
CA THR A 375 -1.79 1.23 -21.57
C THR A 375 -0.53 0.75 -20.87
N ALA A 376 -0.18 -0.54 -20.99
CA ALA A 376 1.03 -1.10 -20.38
C ALA A 376 2.31 -0.38 -20.83
N SER A 377 2.45 -0.15 -22.14
CA SER A 377 3.57 0.61 -22.70
C SER A 377 3.60 2.04 -22.18
N ARG A 378 2.45 2.73 -22.13
CA ARG A 378 2.38 4.13 -21.70
C ARG A 378 2.69 4.31 -20.22
N VAL A 379 2.17 3.46 -19.33
CA VAL A 379 2.48 3.56 -17.89
C VAL A 379 3.94 3.23 -17.60
N LEU A 380 4.57 2.32 -18.35
CA LEU A 380 6.01 2.04 -18.24
C LEU A 380 6.85 3.23 -18.69
N GLN A 381 6.50 3.87 -19.81
CA GLN A 381 7.16 5.08 -20.31
C GLN A 381 7.05 6.23 -19.29
N LEU A 382 5.85 6.47 -18.74
CA LEU A 382 5.64 7.48 -17.71
C LEU A 382 6.38 7.14 -16.40
N GLY A 383 6.43 5.85 -16.03
CA GLY A 383 7.21 5.37 -14.89
C GLY A 383 8.71 5.64 -15.06
N LEU A 384 9.26 5.40 -16.26
CA LEU A 384 10.65 5.71 -16.57
C LEU A 384 10.92 7.22 -16.49
N VAL A 385 10.05 8.05 -17.07
CA VAL A 385 10.17 9.52 -16.99
C VAL A 385 10.08 10.00 -15.54
N LEU A 386 9.14 9.48 -14.75
CA LEU A 386 9.02 9.80 -13.33
C LEU A 386 10.31 9.44 -12.58
N GLY A 387 10.81 8.21 -12.75
CA GLY A 387 12.01 7.75 -12.05
C GLY A 387 13.28 8.52 -12.47
N LEU A 388 13.42 8.89 -13.75
CA LEU A 388 14.52 9.76 -14.22
C LEU A 388 14.41 11.17 -13.61
N SER A 389 13.20 11.72 -13.56
CA SER A 389 12.95 13.02 -12.92
C SER A 389 13.31 12.99 -11.44
N LEU A 390 12.88 11.94 -10.73
CA LEU A 390 13.21 11.72 -9.32
C LEU A 390 14.71 11.53 -9.09
N ALA A 391 15.41 10.81 -9.98
CA ALA A 391 16.86 10.66 -9.90
C ALA A 391 17.57 12.03 -9.94
N ILE A 392 17.21 12.88 -10.90
CA ILE A 392 17.79 14.23 -11.05
C ILE A 392 17.50 15.08 -9.81
N ILE A 393 16.24 15.09 -9.34
CA ILE A 393 15.82 15.85 -8.16
C ILE A 393 16.59 15.39 -6.92
N LEU A 394 16.71 14.08 -6.69
CA LEU A 394 17.36 13.54 -5.51
C LEU A 394 18.87 13.80 -5.49
N VAL A 395 19.57 13.73 -6.63
CA VAL A 395 20.99 14.09 -6.71
C VAL A 395 21.19 15.54 -6.28
N GLY A 396 20.34 16.46 -6.72
CA GLY A 396 20.43 17.87 -6.35
C GLY A 396 20.04 18.12 -4.88
N VAL A 397 18.91 17.58 -4.45
CA VAL A 397 18.32 17.87 -3.13
C VAL A 397 19.10 17.23 -1.99
N LEU A 398 19.53 15.97 -2.12
CA LEU A 398 20.13 15.22 -1.00
C LEU A 398 21.48 15.75 -0.55
N GLN A 399 22.22 16.40 -1.44
CA GLN A 399 23.49 17.06 -1.11
C GLN A 399 23.31 18.13 -0.02
N PHE A 400 22.17 18.82 -0.03
CA PHE A 400 21.86 19.88 0.93
C PHE A 400 20.90 19.42 2.04
N ALA A 401 19.87 18.64 1.68
CA ALA A 401 18.81 18.21 2.57
C ALA A 401 19.25 17.16 3.60
N SER A 402 20.35 16.44 3.38
CA SER A 402 20.91 15.47 4.34
C SER A 402 21.14 16.08 5.73
N ARG A 403 21.52 17.36 5.80
CA ARG A 403 21.71 18.10 7.07
C ARG A 403 20.42 18.37 7.84
N ILE A 404 19.26 18.25 7.20
CA ILE A 404 17.96 18.36 7.89
C ILE A 404 17.80 17.20 8.87
N PHE A 405 18.26 16.01 8.46
CA PHE A 405 18.13 14.77 9.22
C PHE A 405 19.18 14.62 10.32
N THR A 406 20.43 15.05 10.08
CA THR A 406 21.49 14.87 11.08
C THR A 406 22.58 15.94 10.96
N GLN A 407 23.26 16.19 12.07
CA GLN A 407 24.43 17.07 12.14
C GLN A 407 25.73 16.27 12.35
N ASP A 408 25.65 14.94 12.47
CA ASP A 408 26.81 14.09 12.64
C ASP A 408 27.58 13.93 11.32
N VAL A 409 28.85 14.33 11.32
CA VAL A 409 29.70 14.34 10.11
C VAL A 409 29.92 12.93 9.56
N ASN A 410 30.05 11.93 10.41
CA ASN A 410 30.28 10.54 9.98
C ASN A 410 29.02 9.96 9.33
N VAL A 411 27.83 10.27 9.90
CA VAL A 411 26.56 9.88 9.29
C VAL A 411 26.36 10.59 7.95
N LEU A 412 26.65 11.88 7.86
CA LEU A 412 26.55 12.65 6.61
C LEU A 412 27.48 12.12 5.51
N GLN A 413 28.70 11.69 5.86
CA GLN A 413 29.62 11.05 4.91
C GLN A 413 29.03 9.76 4.34
N LEU A 414 28.47 8.89 5.18
CA LEU A 414 27.82 7.65 4.72
C LEU A 414 26.56 7.92 3.89
N ILE A 415 25.75 8.92 4.27
CA ILE A 415 24.62 9.38 3.45
C ILE A 415 25.14 9.81 2.06
N GLY A 416 26.22 10.59 2.00
CA GLY A 416 26.85 11.01 0.75
C GLY A 416 27.24 9.84 -0.16
N LEU A 417 27.79 8.75 0.41
CA LEU A 417 28.10 7.52 -0.32
C LEU A 417 26.85 6.78 -0.82
N SER A 418 25.71 6.93 -0.14
CA SER A 418 24.43 6.32 -0.53
C SER A 418 23.67 7.09 -1.61
N ILE A 419 23.90 8.40 -1.78
CA ILE A 419 23.15 9.24 -2.74
C ILE A 419 23.12 8.66 -4.15
N PRO A 420 24.24 8.18 -4.75
CA PRO A 420 24.21 7.61 -6.09
C PRO A 420 23.26 6.41 -6.18
N PHE A 421 23.28 5.52 -5.19
CA PHE A 421 22.38 4.36 -5.16
C PHE A 421 20.93 4.79 -4.98
N VAL A 422 20.66 5.71 -4.05
CA VAL A 422 19.31 6.19 -3.79
C VAL A 422 18.70 6.84 -5.03
N ALA A 423 19.46 7.68 -5.73
CA ALA A 423 18.97 8.42 -6.89
C ALA A 423 18.98 7.61 -8.19
N VAL A 424 20.09 6.95 -8.53
CA VAL A 424 20.24 6.21 -9.81
C VAL A 424 19.33 4.99 -9.87
N THR A 425 18.90 4.44 -8.73
CA THR A 425 17.92 3.33 -8.71
C THR A 425 16.48 3.78 -8.90
N GLN A 426 16.13 5.09 -8.82
CA GLN A 426 14.74 5.53 -8.95
C GLN A 426 14.05 5.15 -10.28
N PRO A 427 14.70 5.19 -11.46
CA PRO A 427 14.12 4.68 -12.70
C PRO A 427 13.77 3.19 -12.62
N ILE A 428 14.68 2.40 -12.05
CA ILE A 428 14.49 0.95 -11.85
C ILE A 428 13.36 0.70 -10.86
N ASN A 429 13.30 1.48 -9.78
CA ASN A 429 12.25 1.39 -8.79
C ASN A 429 10.90 1.70 -9.42
N ALA A 430 10.77 2.83 -10.11
CA ALA A 430 9.52 3.22 -10.73
C ALA A 430 9.01 2.15 -11.69
N LEU A 431 9.89 1.55 -12.49
CA LEU A 431 9.53 0.41 -13.35
C LEU A 431 9.07 -0.80 -12.53
N ALA A 432 9.77 -1.19 -11.47
CA ALA A 432 9.40 -2.32 -10.62
C ALA A 432 8.00 -2.14 -10.01
N PHE A 433 7.68 -0.95 -9.49
CA PHE A 433 6.34 -0.64 -8.96
C PHE A 433 5.27 -0.66 -10.07
N VAL A 434 5.54 -0.05 -11.23
CA VAL A 434 4.59 -0.06 -12.36
C VAL A 434 4.33 -1.48 -12.87
N PHE A 435 5.36 -2.33 -12.96
CA PHE A 435 5.21 -3.73 -13.34
C PHE A 435 4.32 -4.51 -12.36
N ASP A 436 4.37 -4.20 -11.08
CA ASP A 436 3.47 -4.82 -10.11
C ASP A 436 2.01 -4.48 -10.40
N GLY A 437 1.72 -3.19 -10.65
CA GLY A 437 0.38 -2.74 -11.05
C GLY A 437 -0.09 -3.38 -12.35
N ILE A 438 0.80 -3.51 -13.34
CA ILE A 438 0.51 -4.19 -14.61
C ILE A 438 0.15 -5.67 -14.39
N ASN A 439 0.96 -6.40 -13.62
CA ASN A 439 0.71 -7.81 -13.32
C ASN A 439 -0.60 -7.99 -12.54
N TYR A 440 -0.92 -7.07 -11.63
CA TYR A 440 -2.17 -7.08 -10.88
C TYR A 440 -3.37 -6.76 -11.77
N GLY A 441 -3.25 -5.80 -12.70
CA GLY A 441 -4.29 -5.48 -13.68
C GLY A 441 -4.57 -6.64 -14.64
N ALA A 442 -3.55 -7.45 -14.95
CA ALA A 442 -3.68 -8.68 -15.73
C ALA A 442 -4.11 -9.90 -14.89
N SER A 443 -4.37 -9.74 -13.59
CA SER A 443 -4.69 -10.83 -12.64
C SER A 443 -3.63 -11.95 -12.57
N ASP A 444 -2.36 -11.64 -12.86
CA ASP A 444 -1.25 -12.60 -12.90
C ASP A 444 -0.60 -12.82 -11.53
N PHE A 445 -1.42 -13.10 -10.51
CA PHE A 445 -0.99 -13.16 -9.12
C PHE A 445 0.00 -14.32 -8.86
N ALA A 446 -0.17 -15.44 -9.56
CA ALA A 446 0.73 -16.58 -9.46
C ALA A 446 2.15 -16.21 -9.92
N TYR A 447 2.28 -15.60 -11.11
CA TYR A 447 3.55 -15.07 -11.62
C TYR A 447 4.19 -14.12 -10.62
N SER A 448 3.41 -13.16 -10.14
CA SER A 448 3.88 -12.15 -9.20
C SER A 448 4.40 -12.80 -7.90
N ALA A 449 3.77 -13.86 -7.40
CA ALA A 449 4.21 -14.53 -6.18
C ALA A 449 5.53 -15.31 -6.38
N TYR A 450 5.60 -16.24 -7.33
CA TYR A 450 6.80 -17.09 -7.46
C TYR A 450 8.01 -16.30 -7.97
N SER A 451 7.80 -15.30 -8.84
CA SER A 451 8.90 -14.46 -9.33
C SER A 451 9.53 -13.66 -8.19
N MET A 452 8.72 -13.12 -7.26
CA MET A 452 9.25 -12.38 -6.11
C MET A 452 9.97 -13.28 -5.11
N VAL A 453 9.54 -14.53 -4.95
CA VAL A 453 10.29 -15.52 -4.14
C VAL A 453 11.65 -15.80 -4.78
N LEU A 454 11.71 -16.03 -6.09
CA LEU A 454 12.99 -16.25 -6.79
C LEU A 454 13.91 -15.02 -6.69
N VAL A 455 13.36 -13.82 -6.93
CA VAL A 455 14.09 -12.55 -6.77
C VAL A 455 14.62 -12.41 -5.34
N ALA A 456 13.82 -12.74 -4.32
CA ALA A 456 14.23 -12.65 -2.93
C ALA A 456 15.36 -13.63 -2.61
N VAL A 457 15.29 -14.89 -3.06
CA VAL A 457 16.36 -15.88 -2.85
C VAL A 457 17.70 -15.38 -3.40
N VAL A 458 17.71 -14.92 -4.66
CA VAL A 458 18.93 -14.37 -5.28
C VAL A 458 19.41 -13.12 -4.54
N SER A 459 18.49 -12.23 -4.17
CA SER A 459 18.82 -10.97 -3.49
C SER A 459 19.38 -11.19 -2.09
N ILE A 460 18.88 -12.17 -1.33
CA ILE A 460 19.39 -12.55 -0.02
C ILE A 460 20.83 -13.06 -0.16
N THR A 461 21.12 -13.90 -1.15
CA THR A 461 22.48 -14.36 -1.44
C THR A 461 23.39 -13.19 -1.78
N CYS A 462 22.96 -12.27 -2.65
CA CYS A 462 23.71 -11.05 -2.96
C CYS A 462 23.93 -10.17 -1.73
N LEU A 463 22.94 -10.01 -0.85
CA LEU A 463 23.07 -9.24 0.39
C LEU A 463 24.20 -9.78 1.28
N PHE A 464 24.28 -11.09 1.50
CA PHE A 464 25.35 -11.68 2.31
C PHE A 464 26.73 -11.56 1.66
N ILE A 465 26.85 -11.86 0.36
CA ILE A 465 28.12 -11.79 -0.36
C ILE A 465 28.64 -10.35 -0.41
N GLN A 466 27.76 -9.41 -0.77
CA GLN A 466 28.14 -8.04 -1.04
C GLN A 466 28.36 -7.24 0.24
N SER A 467 27.58 -7.47 1.31
CA SER A 467 27.83 -6.84 2.62
C SER A 467 29.13 -7.33 3.26
N SER A 468 29.49 -8.60 3.09
CA SER A 468 30.75 -9.15 3.59
C SER A 468 31.97 -8.59 2.86
N SER A 469 31.88 -8.41 1.54
CA SER A 469 33.00 -7.96 0.71
C SER A 469 33.18 -6.43 0.65
N HIS A 470 32.08 -5.67 0.65
CA HIS A 470 32.09 -4.21 0.43
C HIS A 470 31.42 -3.41 1.56
N GLY A 471 31.10 -4.05 2.70
CA GLY A 471 30.52 -3.39 3.87
C GLY A 471 29.22 -2.64 3.56
N PHE A 472 29.14 -1.40 4.03
CA PHE A 472 27.97 -0.52 3.90
C PHE A 472 27.54 -0.26 2.45
N ILE A 473 28.49 0.04 1.57
CA ILE A 473 28.22 0.23 0.13
C ILE A 473 27.69 -1.07 -0.46
N GLY A 474 28.18 -2.20 0.04
CA GLY A 474 27.74 -3.49 -0.41
C GLY A 474 26.24 -3.78 -0.19
N ILE A 475 25.67 -3.24 0.89
CA ILE A 475 24.22 -3.34 1.15
C ILE A 475 23.43 -2.61 0.05
N TRP A 476 23.87 -1.42 -0.34
CA TRP A 476 23.22 -0.64 -1.39
C TRP A 476 23.35 -1.25 -2.77
N ILE A 477 24.51 -1.85 -3.09
CA ILE A 477 24.69 -2.62 -4.33
C ILE A 477 23.69 -3.79 -4.36
N ALA A 478 23.56 -4.54 -3.27
CA ALA A 478 22.62 -5.66 -3.20
C ALA A 478 21.15 -5.21 -3.30
N LEU A 479 20.77 -4.07 -2.68
CA LEU A 479 19.43 -3.49 -2.86
C LEU A 479 19.17 -3.01 -4.30
N SER A 480 20.20 -2.51 -4.98
CA SER A 480 20.12 -2.12 -6.39
C SER A 480 19.93 -3.36 -7.29
N ILE A 481 20.64 -4.45 -7.01
CA ILE A 481 20.44 -5.75 -7.68
C ILE A 481 19.02 -6.25 -7.42
N TYR A 482 18.55 -6.20 -6.18
CA TYR A 482 17.19 -6.61 -5.80
C TYR A 482 16.11 -5.89 -6.64
N MET A 483 16.17 -4.57 -6.74
CA MET A 483 15.21 -3.82 -7.55
C MET A 483 15.37 -4.05 -9.06
N SER A 484 16.60 -4.25 -9.52
CA SER A 484 16.87 -4.58 -10.93
C SER A 484 16.28 -5.93 -11.31
N LEU A 485 16.46 -6.94 -10.46
CA LEU A 485 15.86 -8.28 -10.64
C LEU A 485 14.32 -8.21 -10.61
N ARG A 486 13.76 -7.37 -9.75
CA ARG A 486 12.30 -7.15 -9.68
C ARG A 486 11.75 -6.51 -10.97
N ALA A 487 12.40 -5.47 -11.47
CA ALA A 487 12.03 -4.86 -12.75
C ALA A 487 12.23 -5.84 -13.92
N LEU A 488 13.32 -6.61 -13.91
CA LEU A 488 13.60 -7.61 -14.94
C LEU A 488 12.56 -8.72 -14.97
N ALA A 489 12.06 -9.19 -13.82
CA ALA A 489 10.97 -10.16 -13.77
C ALA A 489 9.72 -9.61 -14.50
N GLY A 490 9.32 -8.38 -14.20
CA GLY A 490 8.20 -7.73 -14.91
C GLY A 490 8.44 -7.62 -16.41
N PHE A 491 9.63 -7.18 -16.82
CA PHE A 491 10.00 -7.07 -18.22
C PHE A 491 10.00 -8.43 -18.93
N TRP A 492 10.56 -9.46 -18.30
CA TRP A 492 10.62 -10.82 -18.84
C TRP A 492 9.23 -11.42 -19.06
N ARG A 493 8.28 -11.17 -18.14
CA ARG A 493 6.90 -11.67 -18.27
C ARG A 493 6.20 -11.12 -19.50
N ILE A 494 6.32 -9.81 -19.74
CA ILE A 494 5.69 -9.14 -20.88
C ILE A 494 6.45 -9.45 -22.17
N GLY A 495 7.78 -9.36 -22.14
CA GLY A 495 8.65 -9.57 -23.31
C GLY A 495 8.57 -10.98 -23.89
N THR A 496 8.41 -12.01 -23.05
CA THR A 496 8.21 -13.39 -23.54
C THR A 496 6.79 -13.66 -24.05
N ALA A 497 5.88 -12.68 -23.94
CA ALA A 497 4.47 -12.80 -24.30
C ALA A 497 3.83 -14.09 -23.76
N THR A 498 4.04 -14.36 -22.47
CA THR A 498 3.52 -15.54 -21.78
C THR A 498 2.37 -15.20 -20.83
N GLY A 499 1.58 -16.21 -20.46
CA GLY A 499 0.44 -16.02 -19.56
C GLY A 499 -0.64 -15.11 -20.16
N PRO A 500 -1.10 -14.06 -19.43
CA PRO A 500 -2.09 -13.12 -19.95
C PRO A 500 -1.63 -12.36 -21.20
N TRP A 501 -0.33 -12.31 -21.47
CA TRP A 501 0.29 -11.52 -22.55
C TRP A 501 0.43 -12.27 -23.88
N ARG A 502 -0.15 -13.49 -24.02
CA ARG A 502 -0.04 -14.30 -25.25
C ARG A 502 -0.50 -13.58 -26.51
N PHE A 503 -1.48 -12.68 -26.39
CA PHE A 503 -2.00 -11.88 -27.49
C PHE A 503 -0.95 -10.96 -28.13
N LEU A 504 0.16 -10.65 -27.43
CA LEU A 504 1.26 -9.87 -28.01
C LEU A 504 2.01 -10.63 -29.11
N ARG A 505 1.86 -11.96 -29.22
CA ARG A 505 2.42 -12.74 -30.33
C ARG A 505 1.58 -12.63 -31.61
N GLU A 506 0.34 -12.17 -31.48
CA GLU A 506 -0.65 -12.10 -32.55
C GLU A 506 -0.84 -10.67 -33.09
N LEU A 507 -0.30 -9.66 -32.38
CA LEU A 507 -0.22 -8.25 -32.75
C LEU A 507 1.06 -7.98 -33.53
#